data_AF-A0A1G7BL20-F1
#
_entry.id   AF-A0A1G7BL20-F1
#
_cell.length_a   1.000
_cell.length_b   1.000
_cell.length_c   1.000
_cell.angle_alpha   90.00
_cell.angle_beta   90.00
_cell.angle_gamma   90.00
#
_symmetry.space_group_name_H-M   'P 1'
#
loop_
_entity.id
_entity.type
_entity.pdbx_description
1 polymer ?
#
loop_
_entity_poly.entity_id
_entity_poly.type
_entity_poly.pdbx_seq_one_letter_code
_entity_poly.pdbx_strand_id
1 'polypeptide(L)'
;MPTTSIYSGIVRMLDLALGPEAHALEGMFLVAPDGREGEVREQLARPAFSRVADLKVRYLPYGELKGNREMIARFGHGMKPIRAIARELV
;
A
#
# COMPACT_ATOMS: atom_id res chain seq x y z
N MET A 1 11.18 -13.07 10.45
CA MET A 1 10.39 -13.65 9.33
C MET A 1 10.79 -12.94 8.05
N PRO A 2 10.85 -13.59 6.88
CA PRO A 2 11.66 -13.09 5.79
C PRO A 2 11.07 -11.80 5.18
N THR A 3 11.93 -10.80 4.97
CA THR A 3 11.67 -9.53 4.26
C THR A 3 11.25 -9.73 2.79
N THR A 4 11.38 -10.95 2.26
CA THR A 4 11.03 -11.32 0.88
C THR A 4 9.56 -11.06 0.52
N SER A 5 8.64 -11.10 1.49
CA SER A 5 7.23 -10.79 1.21
C SER A 5 7.00 -9.29 0.96
N ILE A 6 7.71 -8.40 1.65
CA ILE A 6 7.62 -6.94 1.41
C ILE A 6 8.27 -6.60 0.07
N TYR A 7 9.51 -7.05 -0.14
CA TYR A 7 10.24 -6.75 -1.39
C TYR A 7 9.47 -7.22 -2.62
N SER A 8 9.01 -8.48 -2.62
CA SER A 8 8.22 -9.00 -3.74
C SER A 8 6.85 -8.31 -3.87
N GLY A 9 6.27 -7.83 -2.78
CA GLY A 9 5.06 -7.00 -2.81
C GLY A 9 5.27 -5.68 -3.54
N ILE A 10 6.37 -4.98 -3.23
CA ILE A 10 6.75 -3.71 -3.88
C ILE A 10 7.02 -3.94 -5.37
N VAL A 11 7.72 -5.02 -5.74
CA VAL A 11 7.98 -5.33 -7.17
C VAL A 11 6.68 -5.59 -7.93
N ARG A 12 5.75 -6.39 -7.39
CA ARG A 12 4.45 -6.63 -8.04
C ARG A 12 3.65 -5.34 -8.23
N MET A 13 3.71 -4.44 -7.24
CA MET A 13 3.07 -3.14 -7.35
C MET A 13 3.70 -2.30 -8.46
N LEU A 14 5.03 -2.30 -8.59
CA LEU A 14 5.71 -1.62 -9.68
C LEU A 14 5.30 -2.21 -11.04
N ASP A 15 5.22 -3.54 -11.17
CA ASP A 15 4.77 -4.19 -12.40
C ASP A 15 3.34 -3.75 -12.78
N LEU A 16 2.43 -3.67 -11.81
CA LEU A 16 1.07 -3.14 -12.00
C LEU A 16 1.07 -1.65 -12.41
N ALA A 17 1.93 -0.85 -11.78
CA ALA A 17 2.07 0.58 -12.04
C ALA A 17 2.66 0.91 -13.41
N LEU A 18 3.41 -0.02 -14.00
CA LEU A 18 3.98 0.11 -15.34
C LEU A 18 3.08 -0.50 -16.42
N GLY A 19 2.03 -1.21 -16.01
CA GLY A 19 1.06 -1.81 -16.91
C GLY A 19 0.12 -0.79 -17.56
N PRO A 20 -0.57 -1.19 -18.64
CA PRO A 20 -1.48 -0.31 -19.40
C PRO A 20 -2.67 0.21 -18.57
N GLU A 21 -3.04 -0.49 -17.49
CA GLU A 21 -4.13 -0.11 -16.59
C GLU A 21 -3.71 0.85 -15.48
N ALA A 22 -2.43 1.23 -15.40
CA ALA A 22 -1.91 2.05 -14.31
C ALA A 22 -2.64 3.39 -14.12
N HIS A 23 -3.15 3.98 -15.21
CA HIS A 23 -3.90 5.24 -15.17
C HIS A 23 -5.31 5.10 -14.60
N ALA A 24 -5.85 3.87 -14.52
CA ALA A 24 -7.18 3.60 -13.96
C ALA A 24 -7.15 3.34 -12.44
N LEU A 25 -5.97 3.29 -11.82
CA LEU A 25 -5.83 2.99 -10.40
C LEU A 25 -6.24 4.20 -9.55
N GLU A 26 -7.30 4.06 -8.74
CA GLU A 26 -7.73 5.09 -7.76
C GLU A 26 -6.76 5.28 -6.58
N GLY A 27 -5.65 4.54 -6.55
CA GLY A 27 -4.56 4.64 -5.59
C GLY A 27 -3.82 3.31 -5.41
N MET A 28 -2.59 3.37 -4.91
CA MET A 28 -1.78 2.19 -4.61
C MET A 28 -1.57 2.02 -3.11
N PHE A 29 -1.80 0.81 -2.63
CA PHE A 29 -1.75 0.48 -1.20
C PHE A 29 -0.89 -0.76 -0.98
N LEU A 30 0.10 -0.66 -0.08
CA LEU A 30 0.83 -1.80 0.45
C LEU A 30 0.17 -2.26 1.74
N VAL A 31 -0.50 -3.40 1.68
CA VAL A 31 -1.14 -4.01 2.86
C VAL A 31 -0.14 -4.92 3.56
N ALA A 32 0.17 -4.65 4.83
CA ALA A 32 1.05 -5.51 5.62
C ALA A 32 0.69 -5.50 7.12
N PRO A 33 1.22 -6.43 7.92
CA PRO A 33 1.05 -6.42 9.38
C PRO A 33 1.60 -5.15 10.00
N ASP A 34 0.89 -4.61 10.99
CA ASP A 34 1.07 -3.28 11.59
C ASP A 34 2.50 -2.98 12.04
N GLY A 35 3.21 -3.98 12.56
CA GLY A 35 4.60 -3.84 13.02
C GLY A 35 5.64 -3.73 11.90
N ARG A 36 5.25 -3.79 10.63
CA ARG A 36 6.17 -3.82 9.48
C ARG A 36 6.23 -2.52 8.69
N GLU A 37 5.56 -1.46 9.14
CA GLU A 37 5.58 -0.17 8.45
C GLU A 37 7.01 0.36 8.27
N GLY A 38 7.86 0.23 9.30
CA GLY A 38 9.27 0.62 9.24
C GLY A 38 10.04 -0.13 8.15
N GLU A 39 9.90 -1.46 8.07
CA GLU A 39 10.52 -2.27 7.02
C GLU A 39 10.05 -1.84 5.61
N VAL A 40 8.76 -1.49 5.46
CA VAL A 40 8.23 -1.00 4.18
C VAL A 40 8.85 0.35 3.80
N ARG A 41 8.92 1.29 4.75
CA ARG A 41 9.57 2.59 4.55
C ARG A 41 11.03 2.45 4.16
N GLU A 42 11.78 1.60 4.87
CA GLU A 42 13.18 1.31 4.58
C GLU A 42 13.37 0.73 3.16
N GLN A 43 12.50 -0.19 2.74
CA GLN A 43 12.56 -0.72 1.38
C GLN A 43 12.26 0.36 0.34
N LEU A 44 11.20 1.15 0.51
CA LEU A 44 10.83 2.21 -0.44
C LEU A 44 11.87 3.32 -0.56
N ALA A 45 12.62 3.60 0.51
CA ALA A 45 13.71 4.58 0.50
C ALA A 45 14.92 4.14 -0.36
N ARG A 46 14.98 2.87 -0.80
CA ARG A 46 16.08 2.37 -1.63
C ARG A 46 16.01 2.99 -3.03
N PRO A 47 17.13 3.41 -3.63
CA PRO A 47 17.14 4.03 -4.96
C PRO A 47 16.44 3.23 -6.07
N ALA A 48 16.51 1.89 -5.98
CA ALA A 48 15.84 0.97 -6.90
C ALA A 48 14.30 1.12 -6.94
N PHE A 49 13.71 1.71 -5.90
CA PHE A 49 12.27 1.92 -5.76
C PHE A 49 11.87 3.40 -5.79
N SER A 50 12.76 4.30 -6.20
CA SER A 50 12.47 5.74 -6.34
C SER A 50 11.18 6.01 -7.14
N ARG A 51 11.00 5.33 -8.28
CA ARG A 51 9.77 5.43 -9.10
C ARG A 51 8.50 5.01 -8.36
N VAL A 52 8.61 4.12 -7.37
CA VAL A 52 7.46 3.69 -6.55
C VAL A 52 7.07 4.78 -5.56
N ALA A 53 8.04 5.52 -5.01
CA ALA A 53 7.77 6.66 -4.13
C ALA A 53 6.93 7.74 -4.86
N ASP A 54 7.18 7.97 -6.15
CA ASP A 54 6.43 8.92 -6.97
C ASP A 54 4.96 8.52 -7.20
N LEU A 55 4.61 7.24 -7.01
CA LEU A 55 3.24 6.72 -7.20
C LEU A 55 2.30 7.03 -6.02
N LYS A 56 2.75 7.82 -5.03
CA LYS A 56 1.99 8.17 -3.83
C LYS A 56 1.46 6.92 -3.10
N VAL A 57 2.30 5.90 -2.99
CA VAL A 57 1.96 4.63 -2.34
C VAL A 57 1.66 4.87 -0.87
N ARG A 58 0.55 4.29 -0.41
CA ARG A 58 0.14 4.35 0.99
C ARG A 58 0.32 2.99 1.65
N TYR A 59 0.65 3.01 2.93
CA TYR A 59 0.63 1.84 3.76
C TYR A 59 -0.77 1.61 4.31
N LEU A 60 -1.29 0.39 4.22
CA LEU A 60 -2.56 0.02 4.82
C LEU A 60 -2.30 -1.06 5.87
N PRO A 61 -2.30 -0.71 7.17
CA PRO A 61 -2.09 -1.70 8.22
C PRO A 61 -3.19 -2.76 8.18
N TYR A 62 -2.79 -4.03 8.26
CA TYR A 62 -3.73 -5.15 8.25
C TYR A 62 -4.71 -5.09 9.43
N GLY A 63 -4.25 -4.69 10.62
CA GLY A 63 -5.08 -4.49 11.80
C GLY A 63 -6.18 -3.46 11.57
N GLU A 64 -5.84 -2.30 11.03
CA GLU A 64 -6.79 -1.23 10.68
C GLU A 64 -7.83 -1.70 9.66
N LEU A 65 -7.39 -2.34 8.57
CA LEU A 65 -8.29 -2.86 7.55
C LEU A 65 -9.23 -3.92 8.12
N LYS A 66 -8.71 -4.85 8.92
CA LYS A 66 -9.50 -5.90 9.55
C LYS A 66 -10.51 -5.33 10.54
N GLY A 67 -10.11 -4.37 11.37
CA GLY A 67 -10.96 -3.74 12.39
C GLY A 67 -12.12 -2.96 11.79
N ASN A 68 -11.90 -2.31 10.64
CA ASN A 68 -12.90 -1.46 10.00
C ASN A 68 -13.70 -2.17 8.88
N ARG A 69 -13.33 -3.39 8.46
CA ARG A 69 -13.87 -4.09 7.28
C ARG A 69 -15.40 -4.08 7.19
N GLU A 70 -16.09 -4.30 8.31
CA GLU A 70 -17.55 -4.42 8.35
C GLU A 70 -18.23 -3.06 8.18
N MET A 71 -17.68 -2.02 8.79
CA MET A 71 -18.17 -0.65 8.61
C MET A 71 -17.90 -0.14 7.19
N ILE A 72 -16.72 -0.44 6.64
CA ILE A 72 -16.36 -0.09 5.27
C ILE A 72 -17.28 -0.80 4.27
N ALA A 73 -17.54 -2.08 4.46
CA ALA A 73 -18.42 -2.83 3.57
C ALA A 73 -19.89 -2.33 3.63
N ARG A 74 -20.35 -1.89 4.80
CA ARG A 74 -21.75 -1.50 5.00
C ARG A 74 -22.04 -0.04 4.66
N PHE A 75 -21.10 0.86 4.97
CA PHE A 75 -21.31 2.31 4.90
C PHE A 75 -20.23 3.03 4.07
N GLY A 76 -19.18 2.32 3.67
CA GLY A 76 -18.14 2.89 2.85
C GLY A 76 -18.65 3.27 1.46
N HIS A 77 -18.12 4.37 0.93
CA HIS A 77 -18.39 4.81 -0.42
C HIS A 77 -17.09 5.20 -1.11
N GLY A 78 -16.81 4.55 -2.25
CA GLY A 78 -15.56 4.68 -2.99
C GLY A 78 -14.34 4.45 -2.10
N MET A 79 -13.24 5.14 -2.41
CA MET A 79 -11.96 4.96 -1.72
C MET A 79 -11.78 5.80 -0.45
N LYS A 80 -12.74 6.65 -0.09
CA LYS A 80 -12.67 7.51 1.11
C LYS A 80 -12.35 6.73 2.39
N PRO A 81 -13.08 5.65 2.76
CA PRO A 81 -12.78 4.89 3.98
C PRO A 81 -11.39 4.25 3.96
N ILE A 82 -10.97 3.69 2.82
CA ILE A 82 -9.65 3.05 2.69
C ILE A 82 -8.53 4.08 2.86
N ARG A 83 -8.67 5.27 2.27
CA ARG A 83 -7.71 6.36 2.42
C ARG A 83 -7.63 6.90 3.84
N ALA A 84 -8.73 6.85 4.60
CA ALA A 84 -8.79 7.34 5.98
C ALA A 84 -8.02 6.44 6.97
N ILE A 85 -7.90 5.14 6.67
CA ILE A 85 -7.16 4.17 7.49
C ILE A 85 -5.78 3.84 6.95
N ALA A 86 -5.40 4.44 5.82
CA ALA A 86 -4.07 4.29 5.22
C ALA A 86 -3.13 5.41 5.70
N ARG A 87 -1.83 5.10 5.76
CA ARG A 87 -0.76 6.00 6.19
C ARG A 87 0.12 6.37 5.00
N GLU A 88 0.52 7.63 4.90
CA GLU A 88 1.44 8.07 3.85
C GLU A 88 2.86 7.59 4.16
N LEU A 89 3.52 7.02 3.16
CA LEU A 89 4.86 6.42 3.31
C LEU A 89 6.00 7.41 2.99
N VAL A 90 5.69 8.47 2.24
CA VAL A 90 6.60 9.52 1.77
C VAL A 90 5.83 10.81 1.56
#